data_AF-A0AAV4SL12-F1
#
_entry.id   AF-A0AAV4SL12-F1
#
_cell.length_a   1.000
_cell.length_b   1.000
_cell.length_c   1.000
_cell.angle_alpha   90.00
_cell.angle_beta   90.00
_cell.angle_gamma   90.00
#
_symmetry.space_group_name_H-M   'P 1'
#
loop_
_entity.id
_entity.type
_entity.pdbx_description
1 polymer ?
#
loop_
_entity_poly.entity_id
_entity_poly.type
_entity_poly.pdbx_seq_one_letter_code
_entity_poly.pdbx_strand_id
1 'polypeptide(L)' 'MSDNSMQTSKFTSKGENGGASFFGASYLKVPLQDAQSTTYIYLKFRTYRANAFLFLAAGSTDYCLLVLENGEIQVE' A
#
# COMPACT_ATOMS: atom_id res chain seq x y z
N MET A 1 -11.39 -13.87 -25.56
CA MET A 1 -10.37 -13.42 -24.59
C MET A 1 -10.95 -12.22 -23.85
N SER A 2 -11.16 -12.33 -22.54
CA SER A 2 -11.65 -11.22 -21.71
C SER A 2 -10.49 -10.31 -21.34
N ASP A 3 -10.56 -9.08 -21.82
CA ASP A 3 -9.68 -7.97 -21.46
C ASP A 3 -9.90 -7.63 -19.98
N ASN A 4 -8.93 -7.98 -19.13
CA ASN A 4 -8.96 -7.69 -17.70
C ASN A 4 -8.19 -6.38 -17.45
N SER A 5 -8.69 -5.30 -18.05
CA SER A 5 -8.26 -3.93 -17.82
C SER A 5 -8.48 -3.58 -16.35
N MET A 6 -7.39 -3.66 -15.58
CA MET A 6 -7.36 -3.26 -14.18
C MET A 6 -7.56 -1.74 -14.12
N GLN A 7 -8.77 -1.34 -13.75
CA GLN A 7 -9.19 0.06 -13.73
C GLN A 7 -8.46 0.79 -12.61
N THR A 8 -7.27 1.34 -12.91
CA THR A 8 -6.51 2.16 -11.97
C THR A 8 -7.17 3.53 -11.89
N SER A 9 -8.12 3.68 -10.98
CA SER A 9 -8.66 4.98 -10.60
C SER A 9 -7.53 5.85 -10.06
N LYS A 10 -7.10 6.86 -10.82
CA LYS A 10 -6.16 7.88 -10.33
C LYS A 10 -6.82 8.61 -9.15
N PHE A 11 -6.40 8.28 -7.94
CA PHE A 11 -6.81 9.01 -6.75
C PHE A 11 -5.92 10.24 -6.60
N THR A 12 -6.36 11.38 -7.15
CA THR A 12 -5.67 12.66 -6.97
C THR A 12 -6.28 13.37 -5.76
N SER A 13 -5.70 13.21 -4.57
CA SER A 13 -6.12 14.02 -3.41
C SER A 13 -5.57 15.44 -3.57
N LYS A 14 -6.42 16.35 -4.04
CA LYS A 14 -6.13 17.79 -4.06
C LYS A 14 -6.39 18.35 -2.65
N GLY A 15 -5.50 18.06 -1.71
CA GLY A 15 -5.58 18.52 -0.33
C GLY A 15 -4.31 18.19 0.43
N GLU A 16 -3.79 19.16 1.18
CA GLU A 16 -2.51 19.13 1.90
C GLU A 16 -2.46 18.08 3.03
N ASN A 17 -3.54 17.30 3.22
CA ASN A 17 -3.64 16.13 4.09
C ASN A 17 -4.40 15.01 3.36
N GLY A 18 -3.74 14.32 2.42
CA GLY A 18 -4.32 13.21 1.67
C GLY A 18 -4.42 11.94 2.53
N GLY A 19 -5.64 11.53 2.89
CA GLY A 19 -5.93 10.25 3.54
C GLY A 19 -6.88 9.40 2.71
N ALA A 20 -6.78 8.08 2.83
CA ALA A 20 -7.70 7.12 2.21
C ALA A 20 -8.23 6.16 3.28
N SER A 21 -9.46 5.68 3.10
CA SER A 21 -10.08 4.66 3.95
C SER A 21 -10.31 3.38 3.15
N PHE A 22 -9.94 2.25 3.74
CA PHE A 22 -10.08 0.92 3.15
C PHE A 22 -11.02 0.10 4.03
N PHE A 23 -12.03 -0.54 3.40
CA PHE A 23 -13.05 -1.32 4.11
C PHE A 23 -12.93 -2.83 3.87
N GLY A 24 -11.83 -3.29 3.26
CA GLY A 24 -11.61 -4.71 3.00
C GLY A 24 -10.83 -4.92 1.71
N ALA A 25 -11.43 -5.62 0.74
CA ALA A 25 -10.81 -6.07 -0.51
C ALA A 25 -10.53 -4.92 -1.52
N SER A 26 -9.89 -3.85 -1.06
CA SER A 26 -9.44 -2.73 -1.88
C SER A 26 -7.99 -2.39 -1.57
N TYR A 27 -7.29 -1.84 -2.56
CA TYR A 27 -5.92 -1.37 -2.42
C TYR A 27 -5.68 -0.18 -3.34
N LEU A 28 -4.64 0.59 -3.05
CA LEU A 28 -4.14 1.64 -3.95
C LEU A 28 -2.78 1.20 -4.50
N LYS A 29 -2.64 1.26 -5.81
CA LYS A 29 -1.34 1.06 -6.49
C LYS A 29 -0.79 2.42 -6.88
N VAL A 30 0.38 2.74 -6.34
CA VAL A 30 1.13 3.95 -6.69
C VAL A 30 2.30 3.53 -7.57
N PRO A 31 2.60 4.23 -8.69
CA PRO A 31 3.78 3.95 -9.47
C PRO A 31 5.02 4.11 -8.58
N LEU A 32 5.85 3.08 -8.52
CA LEU A 32 7.16 3.20 -7.90
C LEU A 32 7.97 4.14 -8.80
N GLN A 33 8.39 5.28 -8.25
CA GLN A 33 9.37 6.15 -8.92
C GLN A 33 10.71 5.40 -8.98
N ASP A 34 11.56 5.73 -9.96
CA ASP A 34 12.77 5.00 -10.34
C ASP A 34 13.52 4.31 -9.19
N ALA A 35 13.97 3.08 -9.43
CA ALA A 35 14.64 2.23 -8.45
C ALA A 35 15.74 2.99 -7.69
N GLN A 36 15.50 3.26 -6.41
CA GLN A 36 16.50 3.80 -5.50
C GLN A 36 17.11 2.68 -4.66
N SER A 37 18.39 2.81 -4.33
CA SER A 37 19.08 1.93 -3.39
C SER A 37 18.55 2.03 -1.95
N THR A 38 17.70 3.02 -1.67
CA THR A 38 17.11 3.24 -0.35
C THR A 38 15.71 3.80 -0.51
N THR A 39 14.74 3.24 0.22
CA THR A 39 13.36 3.71 0.24
C THR A 39 12.98 4.07 1.68
N TYR A 40 12.47 5.28 1.90
CA TYR A 40 11.93 5.70 3.19
C TYR A 40 10.40 5.63 3.15
N ILE A 41 9.81 4.84 4.04
CA ILE A 41 8.36 4.67 4.13
C ILE A 41 7.85 5.37 5.38
N TYR A 42 6.92 6.31 5.20
CA TYR A 42 6.20 6.95 6.29
C TYR A 42 4.69 6.73 6.15
N LEU A 43 4.10 6.00 7.09
CA LEU A 43 2.68 5.66 7.09
C LEU A 43 2.04 6.06 8.43
N LYS A 44 0.89 6.74 8.37
CA LYS A 44 -0.03 6.88 9.50
C LYS A 44 -1.29 6.09 9.18
N PHE A 45 -1.67 5.17 10.05
CA PHE A 45 -2.88 4.36 9.87
C PHE A 45 -3.68 4.25 11.15
N ARG A 46 -4.97 3.94 11.00
CA ARG A 46 -5.88 3.61 12.10
C ARG A 46 -6.76 2.46 11.66
N THR A 47 -6.80 1.39 12.43
CA THR A 47 -7.64 0.21 12.18
C THR A 47 -8.05 -0.43 13.50
N TYR A 48 -9.20 -1.10 13.52
CA TYR A 48 -9.61 -1.98 14.62
C TYR A 48 -9.19 -3.44 14.38
N ARG A 49 -8.76 -3.79 13.15
CA ARG A 49 -8.39 -5.15 12.78
C ARG A 49 -7.03 -5.46 13.39
N ALA A 50 -6.91 -6.60 14.08
CA ALA A 50 -5.64 -7.11 14.59
C ALA A 50 -4.74 -7.67 13.47
N ASN A 51 -5.34 -8.10 12.36
CA ASN A 51 -4.64 -8.61 11.19
C ASN A 51 -4.99 -7.77 9.96
N ALA A 52 -3.98 -7.18 9.31
CA ALA A 52 -4.19 -6.31 8.16
C ALA A 52 -2.93 -6.20 7.29
N PHE A 53 -3.13 -6.15 5.98
CA PHE A 53 -2.09 -5.77 5.03
C PHE A 53 -2.00 -4.24 4.96
N LEU A 54 -0.83 -3.66 5.24
CA LEU A 54 -0.66 -2.21 5.32
C LEU A 54 0.03 -1.64 4.09
N PHE A 55 1.11 -2.28 3.62
CA PHE A 55 1.91 -1.78 2.50
C PHE A 55 2.75 -2.90 1.87
N LEU A 56 2.96 -2.79 0.55
CA LEU A 56 3.89 -3.63 -0.18
C LEU A 56 4.63 -2.82 -1.23
N ALA A 57 5.96 -2.83 -1.13
CA ALA A 57 6.84 -2.48 -2.24
C ALA A 57 7.40 -3.78 -2.80
N ALA A 58 7.02 -4.12 -4.04
CA ALA A 58 7.53 -5.31 -4.73
C ALA A 58 8.43 -4.87 -5.88
N GLY A 59 9.73 -5.09 -5.73
CA GLY A 59 10.71 -4.99 -6.79
C GLY A 59 10.75 -6.27 -7.63
N SER A 60 11.68 -6.31 -8.59
CA SER A 60 11.88 -7.50 -9.43
C SER A 60 12.56 -8.64 -8.68
N THR A 61 13.39 -8.33 -7.69
CA THR A 61 14.22 -9.30 -6.96
C THR A 61 14.01 -9.28 -5.46
N ASP A 62 13.33 -8.25 -4.95
CA ASP A 62 13.12 -7.98 -3.53
C ASP A 62 11.71 -7.47 -3.29
N TYR A 63 11.29 -7.54 -2.03
CA TYR A 63 10.07 -6.90 -1.58
C TYR A 63 10.26 -6.40 -0.16
N CYS A 64 9.43 -5.44 0.22
CA CYS A 64 9.23 -5.02 1.60
C CYS A 64 7.73 -5.06 1.87
N LEU A 65 7.34 -5.92 2.80
CA LEU A 65 5.97 -6.12 3.20
C LEU A 65 5.77 -5.63 4.63
N LEU A 66 4.78 -4.76 4.82
CA LEU A 66 4.34 -4.29 6.13
C LEU A 66 2.94 -4.82 6.40
N VAL A 67 2.82 -5.59 7.47
CA VAL A 67 1.56 -6.16 7.94
C VAL A 67 1.35 -5.88 9.42
N LEU A 68 0.10 -5.97 9.83
CA LEU A 68 -0.28 -6.10 11.22
C LEU A 68 -0.59 -7.57 11.47
N GLU A 69 0.08 -8.18 12.44
CA GLU A 69 -0.19 -9.53 12.92
C GLU A 69 -0.46 -9.49 14.42
N ASN A 70 -1.62 -9.99 14.84
CA ASN A 70 -2.04 -9.98 16.25
C ASN A 70 -1.97 -8.59 16.92
N GLY A 71 -2.14 -7.52 16.15
CA GLY A 71 -2.05 -6.14 16.62
C GLY A 71 -0.63 -5.56 16.67
N GLU A 72 0.39 -6.32 16.27
CA GLU A 72 1.79 -5.89 16.20
C GLU A 72 2.20 -5.65 14.75
N ILE A 73 3.10 -4.68 14.56
CA ILE A 73 3.64 -4.36 13.23
C ILE A 73 4.75 -5.37 12.92
N GLN A 74 4.65 -6.06 11.79
CA GLN A 74 5.69 -6.93 11.24
C GLN A 74 6.23 -6.36 9.92
N VAL A 75 7.52 -6.61 9.69
CA VAL A 75 8.24 -6.22 8.47
C VAL A 75 8.91 -7.48 7.89
N GLU A 76 8.59 -7.80 6.64
CA GLU A 76 9.18 -8.93 5.88
C GLU A 76 9.93 -8.44 4.64
#